data_AF-A0A930MCY7-F1
#
_entry.id   AF-A0A930MCY7-F1
#
_cell.length_a   1.000
_cell.length_b   1.000
_cell.length_c   1.000
_cell.angle_alpha   90.00
_cell.angle_beta   90.00
_cell.angle_gamma   90.00
#
_symmetry.space_group_name_H-M   'P 1'
#
loop_
_entity.id
_entity.type
_entity.pdbx_description
1 polymer ?
#
loop_
_entity_poly.entity_id
_entity_poly.type
_entity_poly.pdbx_seq_one_letter_code
_entity_poly.pdbx_strand_id
1 'polypeptide(L)'
;EFGERHNLNGAECICVVSGDTTEKRNASLHGGQRTPDGLHGDYLTVCVRAADLPSVPKQGTNFRVDGKRYTVDTCSDDMGLLTIKLGAFRAGGGFP
;
A
#
# COMPACT_ATOMS: atom_id res chain seq x y z
N GLU A 1 3.40 21.25 -0.86
CA GLU A 1 2.43 20.36 -0.20
C GLU A 1 2.73 18.92 -0.62
N PHE A 2 2.86 17.96 0.30
CA PHE A 2 3.42 16.62 0.02
C PHE A 2 2.43 15.49 0.31
N GLY A 3 1.23 15.57 -0.22
CA GLY A 3 0.24 14.50 -0.15
C GLY A 3 -0.92 14.81 -1.08
N GLU A 4 -1.43 13.77 -1.73
CA GLU A 4 -2.66 13.83 -2.52
C GLU A 4 -3.85 13.51 -1.58
N ARG A 5 -5.03 14.05 -1.91
CA ARG A 5 -6.25 13.72 -1.15
C ARG A 5 -6.65 12.31 -1.54
N HIS A 6 -6.65 11.42 -0.55
CA HIS A 6 -7.15 10.06 -0.74
C HIS A 6 -8.16 9.70 0.33
N ASN A 7 -9.06 8.78 -0.04
CA ASN A 7 -9.98 8.19 0.90
C ASN A 7 -9.30 7.00 1.62
N LEU A 8 -8.95 7.18 2.89
CA LEU A 8 -8.40 6.15 3.78
C LEU A 8 -9.51 5.63 4.69
N ASN A 9 -9.99 4.42 4.42
CA ASN A 9 -11.04 3.76 5.19
C ASN A 9 -12.33 4.61 5.36
N GLY A 10 -12.68 5.41 4.35
CA GLY A 10 -13.83 6.30 4.39
C GLY A 10 -13.52 7.74 4.82
N ALA A 11 -12.32 8.02 5.35
CA ALA A 11 -11.90 9.38 5.72
C ALA A 11 -11.06 10.01 4.59
N GLU A 12 -11.37 11.25 4.20
CA GLU A 12 -10.57 12.00 3.24
C GLU A 12 -9.37 12.64 3.93
N CYS A 13 -8.18 12.15 3.59
CA CYS A 13 -6.92 12.48 4.24
C CYS A 13 -5.85 12.86 3.21
N ILE A 14 -4.93 13.74 3.57
CA ILE A 14 -3.78 14.12 2.74
C ILE A 14 -2.65 13.13 3.00
N CYS A 15 -2.38 12.26 2.02
CA CYS A 15 -1.34 11.25 2.14
C CYS A 15 -0.61 11.01 0.82
N VAL A 16 0.56 10.38 0.91
CA VAL A 16 1.34 9.95 -0.26
C VAL A 16 1.10 8.46 -0.43
N VAL A 17 0.48 8.08 -1.54
CA VAL A 17 0.30 6.68 -1.91
C VAL A 17 1.33 6.33 -3.00
N SER A 18 2.22 5.39 -2.68
CA SER A 18 3.21 4.85 -3.60
C SER A 18 2.94 3.36 -3.78
N GLY A 19 2.21 3.02 -4.85
CA GLY A 19 1.99 1.64 -5.26
C GLY A 19 2.97 1.25 -6.35
N ASP A 20 3.64 0.11 -6.19
CA ASP A 20 4.27 -0.56 -7.32
C ASP A 20 3.19 -1.36 -8.05
N THR A 21 2.24 -0.64 -8.65
CA THR A 21 1.34 -1.25 -9.62
C THR A 21 2.17 -1.46 -10.86
N THR A 22 2.82 -2.62 -10.96
CA THR A 22 3.39 -3.12 -12.21
C THR A 22 2.23 -3.41 -13.19
N GLU A 23 1.47 -2.39 -13.58
CA GLU A 23 0.60 -2.44 -14.73
C GLU A 23 1.10 -1.42 -15.75
N LYS A 24 1.73 -2.00 -16.78
CA LYS A 24 1.83 -1.47 -18.15
C LYS A 24 3.03 -0.59 -18.52
N ARG A 25 4.24 -1.00 -18.15
CA ARG A 25 5.40 -0.77 -19.04
C ARG A 25 6.39 -1.92 -19.18
N ASN A 26 5.99 -3.14 -18.85
CA ASN A 26 6.74 -4.34 -19.26
C ASN A 26 6.03 -5.07 -20.41
N ALA A 27 5.72 -4.32 -21.47
CA ALA A 27 5.44 -4.88 -22.79
C ALA A 27 6.56 -4.53 -23.79
N SER A 28 7.70 -3.98 -23.34
CA SER A 28 8.71 -3.46 -24.28
C SER A 28 10.16 -3.43 -23.79
N LEU A 29 10.56 -4.14 -22.73
CA LEU A 29 11.98 -4.19 -22.36
C LEU A 29 12.44 -5.64 -22.14
N HIS A 30 12.94 -6.20 -23.23
CA HIS A 30 13.92 -7.28 -23.26
C HIS A 30 15.00 -7.10 -22.20
N GLY A 31 15.45 -8.21 -21.62
CA GLY A 31 16.73 -8.27 -20.91
C GLY A 31 16.56 -8.14 -19.41
N GLY A 32 16.68 -9.28 -18.74
CA GLY A 32 16.38 -9.43 -17.34
C GLY A 32 17.23 -8.59 -16.39
N GLN A 33 16.58 -8.15 -15.32
CA GLN A 33 17.20 -8.25 -14.01
C GLN A 33 16.14 -8.71 -13.01
N ARG A 34 16.25 -10.00 -12.69
CA ARG A 34 15.51 -10.68 -11.64
C ARG A 34 15.87 -10.00 -10.32
N THR A 35 14.95 -9.22 -9.77
CA THR A 35 15.08 -8.78 -8.37
C THR A 35 15.00 -10.03 -7.48
N PRO A 36 15.93 -10.21 -6.53
CA PRO A 36 16.02 -11.42 -5.73
C PRO A 36 15.08 -11.36 -4.52
N ASP A 37 13.78 -11.27 -4.74
CA ASP A 37 12.80 -11.70 -3.73
C ASP A 37 11.47 -12.02 -4.41
N GLY A 38 11.06 -13.29 -4.30
CA GLY A 38 9.91 -13.85 -4.99
C GLY A 38 8.59 -13.44 -4.36
N LEU A 39 8.27 -12.16 -4.42
CA LEU A 39 7.00 -11.62 -3.92
C LEU A 39 6.38 -10.72 -4.99
N HIS A 40 5.91 -11.35 -6.07
CA HIS A 40 5.03 -10.72 -7.05
C HIS A 40 3.64 -10.51 -6.41
N GLY A 41 3.55 -9.56 -5.47
CA GLY A 41 2.30 -9.06 -4.92
C GLY A 41 2.26 -7.56 -5.15
N ASP A 42 1.11 -7.01 -5.50
CA ASP A 42 0.96 -5.57 -5.58
C ASP A 42 1.11 -4.97 -4.17
N TYR A 43 2.28 -4.38 -3.90
CA TYR A 43 2.56 -3.67 -2.65
C TYR A 43 2.28 -2.19 -2.82
N LEU A 44 1.60 -1.62 -1.84
CA LEU A 44 1.21 -0.22 -1.81
C LEU A 44 1.63 0.40 -0.48
N THR A 45 2.51 1.39 -0.53
CA THR A 45 2.99 2.11 0.65
C THR A 45 2.22 3.42 0.78
N VAL A 46 1.58 3.64 1.92
CA VAL A 46 0.86 4.88 2.23
C VAL A 46 1.59 5.61 3.33
N CYS A 47 2.02 6.84 3.06
CA CYS A 47 2.59 7.74 4.05
C CYS A 47 1.58 8.84 4.37
N VAL A 48 1.07 8.86 5.60
CA VAL A 48 0.05 9.82 6.06
C VAL A 48 0.46 10.42 7.40
N ARG A 49 0.01 11.64 7.70
CA ARG A 49 0.25 12.20 9.03
C ARG A 49 -0.65 11.55 10.07
N ALA A 50 -0.10 11.22 11.24
CA ALA A 50 -0.84 10.65 12.37
C ALA A 50 -2.00 11.54 12.80
N ALA A 51 -1.80 12.85 12.75
CA ALA A 51 -2.84 13.83 13.09
C ALA A 51 -3.97 13.92 12.05
N ASP A 52 -3.73 13.47 10.83
CA ASP A 52 -4.70 13.50 9.73
C ASP A 52 -5.54 12.21 9.69
N LEU A 53 -5.01 11.12 10.25
CA LEU A 53 -5.68 9.84 10.34
C LEU A 53 -6.45 9.73 11.67
N PRO A 54 -7.74 9.34 11.66
CA PRO A 54 -8.52 9.24 12.90
C PRO A 54 -7.98 8.14 13.85
N SER A 55 -7.33 7.11 13.30
CA SER A 55 -6.68 6.07 14.10
C SER A 55 -5.64 5.31 13.29
N VAL A 56 -4.56 4.88 13.94
CA VAL A 56 -3.48 4.09 13.32
C VAL A 56 -4.03 2.71 12.95
N PRO A 57 -3.96 2.28 11.67
CA PRO A 57 -4.49 1.01 11.25
C PRO A 57 -3.60 -0.13 11.76
N LYS A 58 -4.20 -1.17 12.31
CA LYS A 58 -3.44 -2.30 12.87
C LYS A 58 -2.94 -3.24 11.78
N GLN A 59 -1.72 -3.74 11.94
CA GLN A 59 -1.17 -4.79 11.08
C GLN A 59 -2.12 -6.00 10.96
N GLY A 60 -2.26 -6.53 9.75
CA GLY A 60 -3.15 -7.65 9.41
C GLY A 60 -4.62 -7.26 9.19
N THR A 61 -4.98 -5.98 9.37
CA THR A 61 -6.35 -5.52 9.14
C THR A 61 -6.56 -5.19 7.66
N ASN A 62 -7.80 -5.29 7.21
CA ASN A 62 -8.21 -4.78 5.91
C ASN A 62 -8.22 -3.25 5.92
N PHE A 63 -7.61 -2.65 4.88
CA PHE A 63 -7.47 -1.22 4.74
C PHE A 63 -7.94 -0.81 3.35
N ARG A 64 -8.83 0.19 3.28
CA ARG A 64 -9.35 0.70 2.02
C ARG A 64 -8.63 2.00 1.67
N VAL A 65 -8.06 2.07 0.48
CA VAL A 65 -7.43 3.27 -0.08
C VAL A 65 -8.13 3.56 -1.40
N ASP A 66 -8.75 4.73 -1.51
CA ASP A 66 -9.41 5.18 -2.75
C ASP A 66 -10.44 4.18 -3.29
N GLY A 67 -11.18 3.51 -2.38
CA GLY A 67 -12.14 2.46 -2.72
C GLY A 67 -11.55 1.08 -3.03
N LYS A 68 -10.22 0.95 -3.17
CA LYS A 68 -9.52 -0.33 -3.33
C LYS A 68 -9.22 -0.96 -1.97
N ARG A 69 -9.45 -2.27 -1.84
CA ARG A 69 -9.20 -3.02 -0.60
C ARG A 69 -7.80 -3.63 -0.63
N TYR A 70 -7.04 -3.37 0.42
CA TYR A 70 -5.74 -3.95 0.68
C TYR A 70 -5.68 -4.53 2.10
N THR A 71 -4.60 -5.24 2.42
CA THR A 71 -4.32 -5.72 3.78
C THR A 71 -3.09 -5.00 4.31
N VAL A 72 -3.14 -4.53 5.56
CA VAL A 72 -1.98 -3.92 6.21
C VAL A 72 -0.92 -4.98 6.46
N ASP A 73 0.18 -4.88 5.74
CA ASP A 73 1.36 -5.73 5.92
C ASP A 73 2.19 -5.24 7.10
N THR A 74 2.55 -3.96 7.13
CA THR A 74 3.38 -3.38 8.19
C THR A 74 2.95 -1.94 8.54
N CYS A 75 2.81 -1.76 9.84
CA CYS A 75 2.66 -0.56 10.65
C CYS A 75 3.91 0.20 11.09
N SER A 76 4.23 1.42 10.65
CA SER A 76 5.29 2.20 11.32
C SER A 76 4.88 3.65 11.55
N ASP A 77 5.10 4.18 12.74
CA ASP A 77 4.97 5.61 13.05
C ASP A 77 6.34 6.23 13.34
N ASP A 78 6.61 7.39 12.75
CA ASP A 78 7.82 8.16 12.96
C ASP A 78 7.45 9.63 13.23
N MET A 79 7.51 10.05 14.50
CA MET A 79 7.28 11.43 14.94
C MET A 79 6.08 12.14 14.28
N GLY A 80 4.96 11.42 14.09
CA GLY A 80 3.74 11.96 13.49
C GLY A 80 3.55 11.67 11.99
N LEU A 81 4.46 10.92 11.36
CA LEU A 81 4.30 10.34 10.03
C LEU A 81 4.07 8.83 10.13
N LEU A 82 2.88 8.36 9.74
CA LEU A 82 2.59 6.94 9.60
C LEU A 82 3.01 6.47 8.21
N THR A 83 3.85 5.44 8.20
CA THR A 83 4.19 4.65 7.01
C THR A 83 3.48 3.31 7.10
N ILE A 84 2.50 3.10 6.23
CA ILE A 84 1.66 1.91 6.20
C ILE A 84 1.97 1.15 4.93
N LYS A 85 2.58 -0.04 5.05
CA LYS A 85 2.78 -0.95 3.92
C LYS A 85 1.54 -1.83 3.78
N LEU A 86 0.97 -1.85 2.60
CA LEU A 86 -0.21 -2.62 2.24
C LEU A 86 0.15 -3.65 1.19
N GLY A 87 -0.36 -4.87 1.33
CA GLY A 87 -0.25 -5.91 0.32
C GLY A 87 -1.63 -6.20 -0.29
N ALA A 88 -1.71 -6.29 -1.61
CA ALA A 88 -2.86 -6.85 -2.30
C ALA A 88 -2.85 -8.38 -2.14
N PHE A 89 -3.30 -8.87 -0.98
CA PHE A 89 -3.45 -10.30 -0.80
C PHE A 89 -4.67 -10.78 -1.59
N ARG A 90 -4.45 -11.32 -2.79
CA ARG A 90 -5.49 -12.12 -3.47
C ARG A 90 -5.60 -13.42 -2.70
N ALA A 91 -6.53 -13.49 -1.75
CA ALA A 91 -6.96 -14.72 -1.11
C ALA A 91 -7.62 -15.63 -2.17
N GLY A 92 -6.79 -16.29 -2.97
CA GLY A 92 -7.18 -17.13 -4.10
C GLY A 92 -6.19 -18.29 -4.31
N GLY A 93 -5.45 -18.66 -3.27
CA GLY A 93 -4.57 -19.83 -3.26
C GLY A 93 -4.77 -20.57 -1.95
N GLY A 94 -5.86 -21.33 -1.86
CA GLY A 94 -5.90 -22.45 -0.92
C GLY A 94 -4.72 -23.35 -1.23
N PHE A 95 -3.83 -23.53 -0.26
CA PHE A 95 -2.91 -24.65 -0.30
C PHE A 95 -3.67 -25.87 0.25
N PRO A 96 -3.65 -27.02 -0.46
CA PRO A 96 -4.28 -28.26 0.00
C PRO A 96 -3.61 -28.83 1.26
#